data_AF-A0A2V8WAW8-F1
#
_entry.id   AF-A0A2V8WAW8-F1
#
_cell.length_a   1.000
_cell.length_b   1.000
_cell.length_c   1.000
_cell.angle_alpha   90.00
_cell.angle_beta   90.00
_cell.angle_gamma   90.00
#
_symmetry.space_group_name_H-M   'P 1'
#
loop_
_entity.id
_entity.type
_entity.pdbx_description
1 polymer ?
#
loop_
_entity_poly.entity_id
_entity_poly.type
_entity_poly.pdbx_seq_one_letter_code
_entity_poly.pdbx_strand_id
1 'polypeptide(L)'
;MGATFEHTLLTENFSLGLTDPTINSPCITQNAAGDFVGVGDTSLTDPSQCTAAGLEQNVATNPDATAPFIPILGCIDLTRPTPASGDGCTTPQSTLFGFHGRGDVREIALYLQDTLTKGSWSFNVGVRGDLYRGLTKESQIEPRVGISYNLKPSNSVLRVSYARILETPFNENLVVASGTGDPLLDALFGGSSGPIRAGQRNEFHAGLQQAFGRYLVVDGDYLWKYTHNAYDFSDLLNTPIFFPIAWHNSKISGFNARVSVPNIHGFTVLTVMGHASARYFQPQVGGLGTSDGPVFRIDHDQNFQQTTHAQYQPWKRGPWVAFNWRYDSGLVAGAVPFATDTTTPVDLTVLSADQQMQAGLFCGNVFPTLSTPLVTCAPSLYGSTRLKIPAPGTENDDHNPPRVAPRHLFDTSVGDDDLFHGDHYKWSLRFTVINLTNKTTLYNFLSTFSGTHFVTPRSYTAELGFHF
;
A
#
# COMPACT_ATOMS: atom_id res chain seq x y z
N MET A 1 -18.31 21.40 23.43
CA MET A 1 -17.50 22.26 22.56
C MET A 1 -16.05 22.06 22.92
N GLY A 2 -15.14 22.09 21.95
CA GLY A 2 -13.71 22.04 22.18
C GLY A 2 -12.93 22.75 21.08
N ALA A 3 -11.64 22.91 21.31
CA ALA A 3 -10.71 23.53 20.39
C ALA A 3 -9.40 22.72 20.38
N THR A 4 -8.74 22.68 19.23
CA THR A 4 -7.41 22.09 19.08
C THR A 4 -6.52 23.11 18.37
N PHE A 5 -5.27 23.21 18.81
CA PHE A 5 -4.22 23.95 18.12
C PHE A 5 -2.99 23.06 18.04
N GLU A 6 -2.44 22.94 16.84
CA GLU A 6 -1.24 22.17 16.57
C GLU A 6 -0.26 23.03 15.76
N HIS A 7 1.02 22.91 16.09
CA HIS A 7 2.12 23.51 15.34
C HIS A 7 3.22 22.48 15.19
N THR A 8 3.37 21.96 13.97
CA THR A 8 4.40 20.98 13.62
C THR A 8 5.50 21.68 12.85
N LEU A 9 6.74 21.54 13.31
CA LEU A 9 7.92 22.00 12.58
C LEU A 9 8.44 20.84 11.73
N LEU A 10 8.66 21.10 10.44
CA LEU A 10 9.18 20.13 9.49
C LEU A 10 10.64 20.47 9.20
N THR A 11 11.52 19.48 9.27
CA THR A 11 12.92 19.59 8.86
C THR A 11 13.31 18.30 8.19
N GLU A 12 13.73 18.42 6.95
CA GLU A 12 14.16 17.30 6.11
C GLU A 12 15.63 17.48 5.78
N ASN A 13 16.40 16.43 6.00
CA ASN A 13 17.82 16.41 5.76
C ASN A 13 18.24 15.01 5.34
N PHE A 14 18.46 14.81 4.06
CA PHE A 14 18.93 13.55 3.52
C PHE A 14 19.95 13.79 2.41
N SER A 15 20.62 12.72 2.01
CA SER A 15 21.46 12.73 0.82
C SER A 15 21.29 11.45 0.02
N LEU A 16 21.38 11.56 -1.30
CA LEU A 16 21.23 10.44 -2.24
C LEU A 16 22.29 10.52 -3.34
N GLY A 17 22.56 9.39 -3.97
CA GLY A 17 23.38 9.29 -5.18
C GLY A 17 22.97 8.05 -5.96
N LEU A 18 23.21 8.06 -7.26
CA LEU A 18 22.97 6.91 -8.11
C LEU A 18 24.12 5.92 -7.94
N THR A 19 23.78 4.66 -7.72
CA THR A 19 24.74 3.55 -7.53
C THR A 19 24.55 2.42 -8.53
N ASP A 20 23.51 2.52 -9.36
CA ASP A 20 23.30 1.65 -10.50
C ASP A 20 23.82 2.35 -11.76
N PRO A 21 24.86 1.83 -12.43
CA PRO A 21 25.46 2.49 -13.60
C PRO A 21 24.55 2.46 -14.83
N THR A 22 23.43 1.73 -14.79
CA THR A 22 22.50 1.57 -15.92
C THR A 22 21.37 2.61 -15.93
N ILE A 23 21.01 3.20 -14.78
CA ILE A 23 19.82 4.06 -14.63
C ILE A 23 19.89 5.36 -15.44
N ASN A 24 21.09 5.94 -15.55
CA ASN A 24 21.38 7.13 -16.35
C ASN A 24 22.65 6.86 -17.16
N SER A 25 22.72 5.71 -17.84
CA SER A 25 23.89 5.37 -18.63
C SER A 25 23.99 6.27 -19.88
N PRO A 26 25.18 6.80 -20.23
CA PRO A 26 25.36 7.59 -21.45
C PRO A 26 25.24 6.74 -22.72
N CYS A 27 25.32 5.41 -22.59
CA CYS A 27 25.28 4.47 -23.70
C CYS A 27 24.19 3.41 -23.48
N ILE A 28 23.57 2.96 -24.56
CA ILE A 28 22.59 1.87 -24.56
C ILE A 28 23.07 0.70 -25.43
N THR A 29 22.54 -0.48 -25.12
CA THR A 29 22.75 -1.70 -25.89
C THR A 29 21.49 -2.55 -25.87
N GLN A 30 21.33 -3.41 -26.87
CA GLN A 30 20.20 -4.31 -26.95
C GLN A 30 20.40 -5.51 -26.00
N ASN A 31 19.45 -5.71 -25.09
CA ASN A 31 19.41 -6.89 -24.21
C ASN A 31 19.00 -8.14 -25.01
N ALA A 32 19.00 -9.31 -24.36
CA ALA A 32 18.62 -10.57 -25.02
C ALA A 32 17.14 -10.65 -25.44
N ALA A 33 16.27 -9.78 -24.91
CA ALA A 33 14.87 -9.65 -25.30
C ALA A 33 14.68 -8.83 -26.58
N GLY A 34 15.69 -8.03 -26.94
CA GLY A 34 15.59 -7.04 -28.00
C GLY A 34 15.36 -5.61 -27.50
N ASP A 35 15.29 -5.36 -26.19
CA ASP A 35 15.07 -4.02 -25.63
C ASP A 35 16.40 -3.29 -25.45
N PHE A 36 16.39 -1.98 -25.68
CA PHE A 36 17.55 -1.15 -25.41
C PHE A 36 17.63 -0.79 -23.92
N VAL A 37 18.75 -1.14 -23.29
CA VAL A 37 19.02 -0.93 -21.86
C VAL A 37 20.31 -0.16 -21.66
N GLY A 38 20.43 0.54 -20.53
CA GLY A 38 21.64 1.27 -20.17
C GLY A 38 22.84 0.33 -19.98
N VAL A 39 24.00 0.74 -20.48
CA VAL A 39 25.25 -0.02 -20.37
C VAL A 39 25.89 0.21 -19.01
N GLY A 40 26.27 -0.86 -18.32
CA GLY A 40 26.89 -0.82 -16.99
C GLY A 40 28.39 -0.49 -16.97
N ASP A 41 28.99 -0.16 -18.11
CA ASP A 41 30.39 0.27 -18.18
C ASP A 41 30.54 1.66 -17.57
N THR A 42 31.23 1.72 -16.42
CA THR A 42 31.45 2.94 -15.65
C THR A 42 32.60 3.80 -16.16
N SER A 43 33.37 3.32 -17.16
CA SER A 43 34.38 4.13 -17.83
C SER A 43 33.79 5.10 -18.86
N LEU A 44 32.55 4.83 -19.31
CA LEU A 44 31.80 5.66 -20.25
C LEU A 44 31.00 6.68 -19.46
N THR A 45 31.33 7.96 -19.61
CA THR A 45 30.71 9.08 -18.87
C THR A 45 29.97 10.05 -19.79
N ASP A 46 30.19 9.97 -21.10
CA ASP A 46 29.62 10.90 -22.08
C ASP A 46 29.07 10.12 -23.29
N PRO A 47 27.88 10.46 -23.82
CA PRO A 47 27.30 9.77 -24.98
C PRO A 47 28.21 9.79 -26.22
N SER A 48 29.11 10.76 -26.38
CA SER A 48 30.10 10.81 -27.47
C SER A 48 31.08 9.64 -27.46
N GLN A 49 31.23 8.93 -26.34
CA GLN A 49 32.15 7.80 -26.19
C GLN A 49 31.54 6.48 -26.68
N CYS A 50 30.21 6.38 -26.80
CA CYS A 50 29.51 5.13 -27.07
C CYS A 50 29.91 4.51 -28.41
N THR A 51 29.98 5.31 -29.48
CA THR A 51 30.31 4.81 -30.82
C THR A 51 31.69 4.16 -30.87
N ALA A 52 32.68 4.75 -30.17
CA ALA A 52 34.03 4.20 -30.10
C ALA A 52 34.09 2.88 -29.29
N ALA A 53 33.17 2.73 -28.34
CA ALA A 53 32.98 1.50 -27.54
C ALA A 53 32.11 0.44 -28.25
N GLY A 54 31.61 0.72 -29.47
CA GLY A 54 30.72 -0.20 -30.20
C GLY A 54 29.28 -0.23 -29.66
N LEU A 55 28.87 0.84 -28.97
CA LEU A 55 27.56 1.00 -28.33
C LEU A 55 26.79 2.15 -28.97
N GLU A 56 25.50 2.22 -28.70
CA GLU A 56 24.66 3.32 -29.16
C GLU A 56 24.60 4.46 -28.14
N GLN A 57 24.45 5.69 -28.64
CA GLN A 57 24.36 6.88 -27.80
C GLN A 57 22.99 6.96 -27.11
N ASN A 58 22.96 7.15 -25.80
CA ASN A 58 21.71 7.36 -25.07
C ASN A 58 21.29 8.84 -25.11
N VAL A 59 20.81 9.34 -26.25
CA VAL A 59 20.46 10.75 -26.46
C VAL A 59 19.06 10.90 -27.00
N ALA A 60 18.39 12.02 -26.75
CA ALA A 60 17.00 12.25 -27.16
C ALA A 60 16.76 12.18 -28.68
N THR A 61 17.80 12.35 -29.49
CA THR A 61 17.73 12.20 -30.95
C THR A 61 17.90 10.76 -31.44
N ASN A 62 18.31 9.84 -30.55
CA ASN A 62 18.36 8.41 -30.87
C ASN A 62 16.95 7.82 -30.63
N PRO A 63 16.27 7.29 -31.66
CA PRO A 63 14.94 6.70 -31.51
C PRO A 63 14.91 5.49 -30.57
N ASP A 64 16.05 4.82 -30.37
CA ASP A 64 16.18 3.65 -29.50
C ASP A 64 16.36 4.04 -28.00
N ALA A 65 16.60 5.32 -27.71
CA ALA A 65 16.76 5.85 -26.36
C ALA A 65 15.41 6.23 -25.73
N THR A 66 14.75 5.26 -25.09
CA THR A 66 13.46 5.48 -24.39
C THR A 66 13.58 6.35 -23.14
N ALA A 67 14.74 6.32 -22.47
CA ALA A 67 15.10 7.19 -21.34
C ALA A 67 16.48 7.83 -21.60
N PRO A 68 16.53 8.95 -22.34
CA PRO A 68 17.77 9.62 -22.71
C PRO A 68 18.63 10.00 -21.49
N PHE A 69 19.96 9.96 -21.66
CA PHE A 69 20.91 10.42 -20.66
C PHE A 69 20.61 11.87 -20.25
N ILE A 70 20.50 12.10 -18.95
CA ILE A 70 20.27 13.42 -18.37
C ILE A 70 21.59 13.90 -17.74
N PRO A 71 22.26 14.92 -18.31
CA PRO A 71 23.60 15.33 -17.88
C PRO A 71 23.70 15.69 -16.39
N ILE A 72 22.71 16.40 -15.83
CA ILE A 72 22.74 16.81 -14.41
C ILE A 72 22.71 15.61 -13.44
N LEU A 73 22.18 14.46 -13.86
CA LEU A 73 22.19 13.24 -13.05
C LEU A 73 23.59 12.60 -13.00
N GLY A 74 24.46 12.86 -13.98
CA GLY A 74 25.87 12.45 -13.93
C GLY A 74 26.63 13.04 -12.74
N CYS A 75 26.19 14.21 -12.24
CA CYS A 75 26.78 14.85 -11.07
C CYS A 75 26.54 14.11 -9.75
N ILE A 76 25.59 13.18 -9.72
CA ILE A 76 25.26 12.36 -8.56
C ILE A 76 25.48 10.86 -8.80
N ASP A 77 26.05 10.49 -9.95
CA ASP A 77 26.37 9.10 -10.29
C ASP A 77 27.68 8.66 -9.63
N LEU A 78 27.55 7.99 -8.49
CA LEU A 78 28.70 7.52 -7.71
C LEU A 78 29.43 6.34 -8.37
N THR A 79 28.85 5.74 -9.41
CA THR A 79 29.52 4.70 -10.20
C THR A 79 30.51 5.32 -11.19
N ARG A 80 30.33 6.60 -11.53
CA ARG A 80 31.16 7.39 -12.45
C ARG A 80 31.76 8.58 -11.69
N PRO A 81 32.82 8.36 -10.88
CA PRO A 81 33.33 9.37 -9.95
C PRO A 81 33.85 10.65 -10.62
N THR A 82 34.09 10.64 -11.92
CA THR A 82 34.47 11.80 -12.72
C THR A 82 33.42 11.99 -13.82
N PRO A 83 32.43 12.89 -13.62
CA PRO A 83 31.38 13.14 -14.60
C PRO A 83 31.94 13.77 -15.88
N ALA A 84 31.15 13.77 -16.96
CA ALA A 84 31.54 14.41 -18.19
C ALA A 84 31.59 15.94 -18.02
N SER A 85 32.45 16.61 -18.79
CA SER A 85 32.52 18.08 -18.76
C SER A 85 31.20 18.77 -19.16
N GLY A 86 30.33 18.05 -19.89
CA GLY A 86 29.01 18.50 -20.31
C GLY A 86 27.91 18.37 -19.25
N ASP A 87 28.17 17.70 -18.13
CA ASP A 87 27.16 17.38 -17.10
C ASP A 87 26.73 18.59 -16.26
N GLY A 88 27.49 19.68 -16.31
CA GLY A 88 27.15 20.92 -15.59
C GLY A 88 27.37 20.83 -14.08
N CYS A 89 28.22 19.91 -13.63
CA CYS A 89 28.47 19.69 -12.21
C CYS A 89 29.20 20.86 -11.54
N THR A 90 28.83 21.13 -10.29
CA THR A 90 29.47 22.18 -9.48
C THR A 90 30.86 21.79 -9.00
N THR A 91 31.15 20.49 -8.94
CA THR A 91 32.45 19.94 -8.57
C THR A 91 32.97 19.01 -9.67
N PRO A 92 34.29 18.78 -9.78
CA PRO A 92 34.85 17.90 -10.80
C PRO A 92 34.64 16.41 -10.50
N GLN A 93 34.00 16.06 -9.38
CA GLN A 93 33.63 14.70 -9.03
C GLN A 93 32.11 14.58 -8.88
N SER A 94 31.60 13.36 -9.09
CA SER A 94 30.23 13.04 -8.67
C SER A 94 30.13 13.16 -7.16
N THR A 95 29.06 13.75 -6.65
CA THR A 95 28.83 13.91 -5.21
C THR A 95 27.42 13.52 -4.85
N LEU A 96 27.17 13.21 -3.58
CA LEU A 96 25.80 13.02 -3.11
C LEU A 96 24.99 14.31 -3.30
N PHE A 97 23.78 14.19 -3.83
CA PHE A 97 22.77 15.24 -3.70
C PHE A 97 22.37 15.36 -2.25
N GLY A 98 22.46 16.56 -1.69
CA GLY A 98 21.97 16.87 -0.35
C GLY A 98 20.68 17.67 -0.44
N PHE A 99 19.61 17.17 0.18
CA PHE A 99 18.38 17.93 0.37
C PHE A 99 18.31 18.46 1.79
N HIS A 100 18.04 19.76 1.92
CA HIS A 100 17.80 20.42 3.20
C HIS A 100 16.55 21.29 3.11
N GLY A 101 15.43 20.74 3.57
CA GLY A 101 14.12 21.42 3.57
C GLY A 101 13.69 21.82 4.97
N ARG A 102 13.00 22.95 5.09
CA ARG A 102 12.28 23.32 6.32
C ARG A 102 10.91 23.86 5.98
N GLY A 103 9.94 23.58 6.84
CA GLY A 103 8.59 24.12 6.76
C GLY A 103 7.94 24.08 8.14
N ASP A 104 6.76 24.67 8.25
CA ASP A 104 5.93 24.50 9.44
C ASP A 104 4.45 24.41 9.05
N VAL A 105 3.71 23.63 9.84
CA VAL A 105 2.29 23.38 9.69
C VAL A 105 1.59 23.83 10.95
N ARG A 106 0.61 24.72 10.81
CA ARG A 106 -0.25 25.17 11.91
C ARG A 106 -1.68 24.79 11.60
N GLU A 107 -2.34 24.17 12.56
CA GLU A 107 -3.73 23.79 12.45
C GLU A 107 -4.51 24.30 13.65
N ILE A 108 -5.66 24.93 13.39
CA ILE A 108 -6.64 25.30 14.41
C ILE A 108 -7.94 24.62 14.08
N ALA A 109 -8.51 23.96 15.08
CA ALA A 109 -9.82 23.35 15.00
C ALA A 109 -10.76 23.87 16.08
N LEU A 110 -12.02 24.07 15.74
CA LEU A 110 -13.11 24.30 16.69
C LEU A 110 -14.21 23.28 16.44
N TYR A 111 -14.77 22.68 17.49
CA TYR A 111 -15.84 21.70 17.32
C TYR A 111 -16.92 21.77 18.40
N LEU A 112 -18.13 21.39 18.00
CA LEU A 112 -19.29 21.20 18.86
C LEU A 112 -19.94 19.87 18.46
N GLN A 113 -20.31 19.07 19.46
CA GLN A 113 -21.03 17.83 19.25
C GLN A 113 -22.04 17.63 20.37
N ASP A 114 -23.11 16.90 20.06
CA ASP A 114 -24.12 16.48 21.02
C ASP A 114 -24.62 15.06 20.68
N THR A 115 -25.08 14.35 21.71
CA THR A 115 -25.70 13.03 21.57
C THR A 115 -27.08 13.06 22.19
N LEU A 116 -28.09 12.92 21.33
CA LEU A 116 -29.49 12.99 21.70
C LEU A 116 -30.09 11.59 21.66
N THR A 117 -30.89 11.24 22.67
CA THR A 117 -31.66 10.00 22.67
C THR A 117 -33.14 10.32 22.89
N LYS A 118 -34.01 9.70 22.09
CA LYS A 118 -35.47 9.84 22.23
C LYS A 118 -36.16 8.53 21.88
N GLY A 119 -36.61 7.82 22.91
CA GLY A 119 -37.25 6.51 22.74
C GLY A 119 -36.30 5.50 22.10
N SER A 120 -36.66 4.97 20.94
CA SER A 120 -35.83 4.03 20.17
C SER A 120 -34.78 4.71 19.27
N TRP A 121 -34.73 6.04 19.25
CA TRP A 121 -33.80 6.79 18.41
C TRP A 121 -32.59 7.27 19.22
N SER A 122 -31.42 7.22 18.59
CA SER A 122 -30.22 7.92 19.04
C SER A 122 -29.60 8.68 17.88
N PHE A 123 -29.24 9.93 18.13
CA PHE A 123 -28.62 10.84 17.19
C PHE A 123 -27.28 11.29 17.76
N ASN A 124 -26.24 11.25 16.93
CA ASN A 124 -24.95 11.88 17.22
C ASN A 124 -24.77 12.97 16.16
N VAL A 125 -24.74 14.23 16.58
CA VAL A 125 -24.65 15.38 15.68
C VAL A 125 -23.50 16.25 16.09
N GLY A 126 -22.73 16.73 15.13
CA GLY A 126 -21.63 17.62 15.40
C GLY A 126 -21.16 18.38 14.18
N VAL A 127 -20.39 19.41 14.44
CA VAL A 127 -19.70 20.20 13.42
C VAL A 127 -18.30 20.51 13.95
N ARG A 128 -17.32 20.42 13.05
CA ARG A 128 -15.97 20.92 13.27
C ARG A 128 -15.62 21.92 12.18
N GLY A 129 -14.74 22.86 12.48
CA GLY A 129 -14.15 23.76 11.50
C GLY A 129 -12.65 23.73 11.67
N ASP A 130 -11.93 23.40 10.59
CA ASP A 130 -10.48 23.34 10.56
C ASP A 130 -9.89 24.48 9.72
N LEU A 131 -8.79 25.04 10.20
CA LEU A 131 -7.95 26.03 9.53
C LEU A 131 -6.54 25.46 9.42
N TYR A 132 -6.19 24.97 8.23
CA TYR A 132 -4.86 24.42 7.94
C TYR A 132 -3.96 25.48 7.30
N ARG A 133 -2.77 25.67 7.87
CA ARG A 133 -1.74 26.62 7.40
C ARG A 133 -0.38 25.92 7.40
N GLY A 134 -0.12 25.14 6.35
CA GLY A 134 1.18 24.52 6.08
C GLY A 134 1.83 25.09 4.82
N LEU A 135 2.49 24.23 4.06
CA LEU A 135 3.00 24.55 2.71
C LEU A 135 1.88 24.96 1.75
N THR A 136 0.67 24.47 2.01
CA THR A 136 -0.58 24.94 1.43
C THR A 136 -1.53 25.45 2.51
N LYS A 137 -2.58 26.17 2.09
CA LYS A 137 -3.59 26.74 3.00
C LYS A 137 -4.97 26.22 2.63
N GLU A 138 -5.70 25.70 3.60
CA GLU A 138 -7.06 25.21 3.40
C GLU A 138 -7.92 25.52 4.65
N SER A 139 -9.23 25.55 4.48
CA SER A 139 -10.18 25.65 5.59
C SER A 139 -11.49 24.99 5.24
N GLN A 140 -12.08 24.24 6.17
CA GLN A 140 -13.32 23.52 5.89
C GLN A 140 -14.22 23.42 7.12
N ILE A 141 -15.53 23.55 6.88
CA ILE A 141 -16.57 23.16 7.84
C ILE A 141 -16.93 21.70 7.58
N GLU A 142 -16.95 20.92 8.65
CA GLU A 142 -17.02 19.47 8.69
C GLU A 142 -18.25 19.01 9.49
N PRO A 143 -19.47 19.03 8.92
CA PRO A 143 -20.62 18.43 9.55
C PRO A 143 -20.45 16.92 9.71
N ARG A 144 -20.88 16.39 10.86
CA ARG A 144 -20.93 14.96 11.18
C ARG A 144 -22.30 14.62 11.77
N VAL A 145 -22.97 13.64 11.20
CA VAL A 145 -24.31 13.19 11.62
C VAL A 145 -24.36 11.68 11.61
N GLY A 146 -24.79 11.08 12.72
CA GLY A 146 -25.09 9.66 12.86
C GLY A 146 -26.49 9.48 13.45
N ILE A 147 -27.24 8.54 12.89
CA ILE A 147 -28.59 8.19 13.33
C ILE A 147 -28.64 6.69 13.55
N SER A 148 -29.18 6.27 14.68
CA SER A 148 -29.50 4.87 14.93
C SER A 148 -30.92 4.70 15.46
N TYR A 149 -31.53 3.58 15.10
CA TYR A 149 -32.88 3.21 15.50
C TYR A 149 -32.93 1.76 15.99
N ASN A 150 -33.38 1.58 17.23
CA ASN A 150 -33.59 0.28 17.86
C ASN A 150 -35.02 -0.23 17.62
N LEU A 151 -35.15 -1.20 16.71
CA LEU A 151 -36.38 -1.93 16.45
C LEU A 151 -36.54 -3.07 17.47
N LYS A 152 -37.01 -2.71 18.66
CA LYS A 152 -37.16 -3.59 19.84
C LYS A 152 -37.82 -4.95 19.56
N PRO A 153 -38.92 -5.06 18.78
CA PRO A 153 -39.59 -6.35 18.55
C PRO A 153 -38.70 -7.40 17.89
N SER A 154 -37.77 -6.95 17.05
CA SER A 154 -36.80 -7.81 16.36
C SER A 154 -35.43 -7.82 17.02
N ASN A 155 -35.18 -6.97 18.03
CA ASN A 155 -33.85 -6.71 18.56
C ASN A 155 -32.82 -6.33 17.48
N SER A 156 -33.25 -5.47 16.55
CA SER A 156 -32.43 -4.94 15.46
C SER A 156 -32.04 -3.49 15.71
N VAL A 157 -30.84 -3.12 15.27
CA VAL A 157 -30.38 -1.73 15.23
C VAL A 157 -30.06 -1.36 13.79
N LEU A 158 -30.76 -0.36 13.27
CA LEU A 158 -30.43 0.28 11.99
C LEU A 158 -29.54 1.48 12.26
N ARG A 159 -28.51 1.69 11.46
CA ARG A 159 -27.60 2.84 11.57
C ARG A 159 -27.31 3.46 10.21
N VAL A 160 -27.24 4.78 10.16
CA VAL A 160 -26.72 5.54 9.02
C VAL A 160 -25.88 6.70 9.54
N SER A 161 -24.82 7.06 8.82
CA SER A 161 -24.03 8.25 9.16
C SER A 161 -23.42 8.91 7.94
N TYR A 162 -23.08 10.18 8.11
CA TYR A 162 -22.36 11.02 7.16
C TYR A 162 -21.34 11.88 7.90
N ALA A 163 -20.16 12.05 7.31
CA ALA A 163 -19.15 12.98 7.75
C ALA A 163 -18.49 13.67 6.55
N ARG A 164 -18.30 14.98 6.66
CA ARG A 164 -17.35 15.74 5.84
C ARG A 164 -16.03 15.84 6.62
N ILE A 165 -14.90 15.54 5.98
CA ILE A 165 -13.58 15.49 6.60
C ILE A 165 -12.57 16.27 5.76
N LEU A 166 -11.71 17.07 6.40
CA LEU A 166 -10.52 17.69 5.83
C LEU A 166 -9.32 16.81 6.19
N GLU A 167 -8.69 16.21 5.19
CA GLU A 167 -7.51 15.38 5.37
C GLU A 167 -6.26 16.23 5.21
N THR A 168 -5.51 16.44 6.28
CA THR A 168 -4.25 17.17 6.21
C THR A 168 -3.17 16.33 5.53
N PRO A 169 -2.26 16.94 4.74
CA PRO A 169 -1.17 16.21 4.13
C PRO A 169 -0.31 15.48 5.17
N PHE A 170 0.23 14.33 4.80
CA PHE A 170 1.22 13.64 5.64
C PHE A 170 2.44 14.54 5.83
N ASN A 171 2.94 14.63 7.07
CA ASN A 171 4.09 15.47 7.40
C ASN A 171 5.43 14.88 6.94
N GLU A 172 5.50 13.54 6.79
CA GLU A 172 6.71 12.82 6.38
C GLU A 172 7.13 13.24 4.97
N ASN A 173 8.34 13.75 4.82
CA ASN A 173 8.93 14.22 3.54
C ASN A 173 8.02 15.17 2.73
N LEU A 174 7.19 15.96 3.42
CA LEU A 174 6.24 16.89 2.79
C LEU A 174 6.94 18.08 2.10
N VAL A 175 8.07 18.54 2.63
CA VAL A 175 8.82 19.68 2.10
C VAL A 175 9.46 19.33 0.77
N VAL A 176 10.14 18.19 0.65
CA VAL A 176 10.67 17.69 -0.62
C VAL A 176 9.53 17.39 -1.59
N ALA A 177 8.43 16.76 -1.13
CA ALA A 177 7.30 16.46 -1.99
C ALA A 177 6.63 17.72 -2.58
N SER A 178 6.65 18.82 -1.84
CA SER A 178 6.05 20.09 -2.25
C SER A 178 7.06 21.05 -2.89
N GLY A 179 8.32 20.63 -3.04
CA GLY A 179 9.38 21.39 -3.68
C GLY A 179 9.13 21.54 -5.19
N THR A 180 9.54 22.69 -5.74
CA THR A 180 9.53 22.94 -7.17
C THR A 180 10.83 23.63 -7.60
N GLY A 181 11.29 23.35 -8.83
CA GLY A 181 12.43 24.04 -9.43
C GLY A 181 13.80 23.60 -8.93
N ASP A 182 13.90 22.43 -8.29
CA ASP A 182 15.19 21.76 -8.08
C ASP A 182 15.52 20.97 -9.36
N PRO A 183 16.57 21.34 -10.12
CA PRO A 183 16.85 20.72 -11.41
C PRO A 183 17.13 19.22 -11.34
N LEU A 184 17.63 18.73 -10.20
CA LEU A 184 17.92 17.33 -10.02
C LEU A 184 16.64 16.54 -9.70
N LEU A 185 15.79 17.05 -8.80
CA LEU A 185 14.49 16.42 -8.56
C LEU A 185 13.62 16.45 -9.83
N ASP A 186 13.64 17.55 -10.57
CA ASP A 186 12.93 17.65 -11.85
C ASP A 186 13.49 16.63 -12.86
N ALA A 187 14.81 16.42 -12.91
CA ALA A 187 15.43 15.38 -13.73
C ALA A 187 15.09 13.95 -13.31
N LEU A 188 14.99 13.67 -12.01
CA LEU A 188 14.67 12.34 -11.47
C LEU A 188 13.20 11.95 -11.65
N PHE A 189 12.28 12.91 -11.48
CA PHE A 189 10.85 12.63 -11.43
C PHE A 189 10.09 13.15 -12.67
N GLY A 190 10.76 13.84 -13.59
CA GLY A 190 10.09 14.50 -14.72
C GLY A 190 9.32 15.77 -14.32
N GLY A 191 9.75 16.42 -13.24
CA GLY A 191 9.14 17.62 -12.66
C GLY A 191 8.33 17.37 -11.39
N SER A 192 7.46 18.32 -11.06
CA SER A 192 6.58 18.29 -9.90
C SER A 192 5.17 18.70 -10.31
N SER A 193 4.15 17.93 -9.88
CA SER A 193 2.73 18.29 -10.03
C SER A 193 2.31 19.42 -9.08
N GLY A 194 3.21 19.90 -8.22
CA GLY A 194 3.02 21.04 -7.32
C GLY A 194 2.83 20.64 -5.86
N PRO A 195 2.63 21.63 -4.96
CA PRO A 195 2.54 21.40 -3.53
C PRO A 195 1.28 20.62 -3.16
N ILE A 196 1.40 19.78 -2.14
CA ILE A 196 0.30 18.90 -1.72
C ILE A 196 -0.74 19.72 -0.94
N ARG A 197 -1.94 19.81 -1.50
CA ARG A 197 -3.09 20.48 -0.88
C ARG A 197 -3.74 19.59 0.16
N ALA A 198 -4.62 20.15 1.01
CA ALA A 198 -5.42 19.33 1.91
C ALA A 198 -6.54 18.57 1.16
N GLY A 199 -6.75 17.30 1.50
CA GLY A 199 -7.76 16.42 0.95
C GLY A 199 -9.14 16.71 1.54
N GLN A 200 -10.18 16.42 0.77
CA GLN A 200 -11.56 16.73 1.16
C GLN A 200 -12.47 15.53 0.93
N ARG A 201 -12.94 14.92 2.03
CA ARG A 201 -13.68 13.66 1.99
C ARG A 201 -15.13 13.80 2.41
N ASN A 202 -16.02 13.21 1.63
CA ASN A 202 -17.37 12.83 2.06
C ASN A 202 -17.36 11.34 2.39
N GLU A 203 -17.72 11.00 3.61
CA GLU A 203 -17.78 9.62 4.10
C GLU A 203 -19.20 9.33 4.58
N PHE A 204 -19.75 8.20 4.16
CA PHE A 204 -21.04 7.77 4.65
C PHE A 204 -21.08 6.27 4.91
N HIS A 205 -21.93 5.89 5.86
CA HIS A 205 -22.13 4.53 6.31
C HIS A 205 -23.62 4.20 6.38
N ALA A 206 -23.95 2.94 6.11
CA ALA A 206 -25.25 2.36 6.38
C ALA A 206 -25.06 0.95 6.93
N GLY A 207 -25.69 0.64 8.07
CA GLY A 207 -25.49 -0.63 8.74
C GLY A 207 -26.74 -1.17 9.43
N LEU A 208 -26.70 -2.47 9.69
CA LEU A 208 -27.72 -3.24 10.36
C LEU A 208 -27.04 -4.19 11.35
N GLN A 209 -27.52 -4.19 12.58
CA GLN A 209 -27.22 -5.23 13.56
C GLN A 209 -28.51 -5.97 13.91
N GLN A 210 -28.45 -7.30 13.93
CA GLN A 210 -29.57 -8.18 14.24
C GLN A 210 -29.10 -9.26 15.22
N ALA A 211 -29.75 -9.34 16.37
CA ALA A 211 -29.57 -10.45 17.30
C ALA A 211 -30.65 -11.50 17.10
N PHE A 212 -30.28 -12.74 16.80
CA PHE A 212 -31.17 -13.89 16.67
C PHE A 212 -31.24 -14.63 18.00
N GLY A 213 -32.09 -14.12 18.90
CA GLY A 213 -32.20 -14.60 20.27
C GLY A 213 -30.87 -14.46 21.03
N ARG A 214 -30.50 -15.50 21.78
CA ARG A 214 -29.23 -15.56 22.54
C ARG A 214 -28.10 -16.28 21.80
N TYR A 215 -28.33 -16.73 20.57
CA TYR A 215 -27.46 -17.70 19.89
C TYR A 215 -26.54 -17.06 18.85
N LEU A 216 -26.93 -15.93 18.26
CA LEU A 216 -26.22 -15.36 17.13
C LEU A 216 -26.47 -13.84 17.07
N VAL A 217 -25.42 -13.09 16.77
CA VAL A 217 -25.51 -11.67 16.42
C VAL A 217 -24.82 -11.47 15.09
N VAL A 218 -25.50 -10.84 14.14
CA VAL A 218 -24.96 -10.42 12.85
C VAL A 218 -24.96 -8.90 12.82
N ASP A 219 -23.82 -8.31 12.50
CA ASP A 219 -23.64 -6.88 12.28
C ASP A 219 -23.05 -6.70 10.88
N GLY A 220 -23.63 -5.80 10.08
CA GLY A 220 -23.14 -5.43 8.77
C GLY A 220 -23.11 -3.93 8.61
N ASP A 221 -22.12 -3.45 7.87
CA ASP A 221 -21.91 -2.04 7.52
C ASP A 221 -21.49 -1.94 6.06
N TYR A 222 -22.04 -0.97 5.34
CA TYR A 222 -21.57 -0.58 4.02
C TYR A 222 -21.05 0.85 4.10
N LEU A 223 -19.85 1.07 3.58
CA LEU A 223 -19.17 2.36 3.55
C LEU A 223 -18.97 2.86 2.11
N TRP A 224 -19.05 4.18 1.94
CA TRP A 224 -18.72 4.88 0.71
C TRP A 224 -18.01 6.19 1.04
N LYS A 225 -16.82 6.37 0.47
CA LYS A 225 -15.94 7.52 0.66
C LYS A 225 -15.61 8.12 -0.69
N TYR A 226 -15.76 9.43 -0.80
CA TYR A 226 -15.37 10.22 -1.97
C TYR A 226 -14.41 11.31 -1.52
N THR A 227 -13.19 11.27 -2.05
CA THR A 227 -12.10 12.13 -1.59
C THR A 227 -11.57 12.93 -2.77
N HIS A 228 -11.52 14.26 -2.67
CA HIS A 228 -10.74 15.08 -3.60
C HIS A 228 -9.33 15.25 -3.06
N ASN A 229 -8.34 15.29 -3.95
CA ASN A 229 -6.93 15.36 -3.58
C ASN A 229 -6.58 14.21 -2.62
N ALA A 230 -6.78 13.00 -3.12
CA ALA A 230 -6.64 11.77 -2.35
C ALA A 230 -5.17 11.37 -2.29
N TYR A 231 -4.64 11.21 -1.08
CA TYR A 231 -3.22 10.91 -0.92
C TYR A 231 -2.89 9.45 -1.20
N ASP A 232 -1.65 9.28 -1.62
CA ASP A 232 -0.90 8.04 -1.66
C ASP A 232 0.58 8.37 -1.37
N PHE A 233 1.48 7.39 -1.49
CA PHE A 233 2.91 7.61 -1.36
C PHE A 233 3.67 7.12 -2.59
N SER A 234 4.78 7.80 -2.84
CA SER A 234 5.84 7.36 -3.73
C SER A 234 7.13 7.23 -2.92
N ASP A 235 8.09 6.50 -3.46
CA ASP A 235 9.45 6.38 -2.94
C ASP A 235 10.41 7.25 -3.74
N LEU A 236 11.40 7.79 -3.04
CA LEU A 236 12.48 8.54 -3.67
C LEU A 236 13.53 7.55 -4.17
N LEU A 237 13.39 7.14 -5.43
CA LEU A 237 14.16 6.04 -6.02
C LEU A 237 14.05 4.77 -5.14
N ASN A 238 15.03 3.88 -5.17
CA ASN A 238 15.06 2.67 -4.34
C ASN A 238 15.58 2.95 -2.91
N THR A 239 15.11 4.02 -2.27
CA THR A 239 15.50 4.41 -0.89
C THR A 239 14.32 4.22 0.07
N PRO A 240 14.55 4.13 1.39
CA PRO A 240 13.45 4.09 2.37
C PRO A 240 12.78 5.46 2.60
N ILE A 241 13.05 6.46 1.77
CA ILE A 241 12.50 7.81 1.88
C ILE A 241 11.20 7.86 1.08
N PHE A 242 10.08 7.72 1.79
CA PHE A 242 8.75 7.84 1.20
C PHE A 242 8.25 9.26 1.29
N PHE A 243 7.62 9.74 0.22
CA PHE A 243 7.03 11.06 0.18
C PHE A 243 5.58 11.00 -0.30
N PRO A 244 4.70 11.86 0.23
CA PRO A 244 3.30 11.87 -0.16
C PRO A 244 3.14 12.33 -1.61
N ILE A 245 2.17 11.76 -2.30
CA ILE A 245 1.64 12.25 -3.58
C ILE A 245 0.12 12.43 -3.44
N ALA A 246 -0.49 13.16 -4.36
CA ALA A 246 -1.93 13.34 -4.38
C ALA A 246 -2.51 13.05 -5.76
N TRP A 247 -3.60 12.30 -5.78
CA TRP A 247 -4.41 12.03 -6.96
C TRP A 247 -5.62 12.95 -7.02
N HIS A 248 -6.10 13.28 -8.22
CA HIS A 248 -7.22 14.19 -8.42
C HIS A 248 -8.42 13.85 -7.51
N ASN A 249 -8.82 12.58 -7.46
CA ASN A 249 -9.79 12.09 -6.49
C ASN A 249 -9.69 10.57 -6.25
N SER A 250 -10.37 10.08 -5.22
CA SER A 250 -10.60 8.66 -4.97
C SER A 250 -12.06 8.34 -4.64
N LYS A 251 -12.46 7.10 -4.93
CA LYS A 251 -13.73 6.50 -4.53
C LYS A 251 -13.44 5.18 -3.84
N ILE A 252 -13.69 5.11 -2.54
CA ILE A 252 -13.52 3.90 -1.74
C ILE A 252 -14.89 3.44 -1.27
N SER A 253 -15.29 2.23 -1.64
CA SER A 253 -16.53 1.64 -1.13
C SER A 253 -16.32 0.21 -0.70
N GLY A 254 -17.15 -0.27 0.22
CA GLY A 254 -16.96 -1.61 0.75
C GLY A 254 -18.03 -2.00 1.75
N PHE A 255 -17.97 -3.26 2.16
CA PHE A 255 -18.75 -3.72 3.31
C PHE A 255 -17.84 -4.32 4.35
N ASN A 256 -18.27 -4.25 5.60
CA ASN A 256 -17.74 -5.00 6.72
C ASN A 256 -18.89 -5.76 7.37
N ALA A 257 -18.66 -7.00 7.77
CA ALA A 257 -19.63 -7.77 8.51
C ALA A 257 -18.96 -8.55 9.64
N ARG A 258 -19.71 -8.71 10.73
CA ARG A 258 -19.33 -9.47 11.91
C ARG A 258 -20.45 -10.44 12.25
N VAL A 259 -20.08 -11.70 12.44
CA VAL A 259 -20.98 -12.77 12.90
C VAL A 259 -20.43 -13.29 14.22
N SER A 260 -21.21 -13.21 15.29
CA SER A 260 -20.80 -13.61 16.64
C SER A 260 -21.77 -14.62 17.22
N VAL A 261 -21.25 -15.78 17.63
CA VAL A 261 -21.94 -16.77 18.45
C VAL A 261 -21.49 -16.52 19.90
N PRO A 262 -22.38 -16.01 20.78
CA PRO A 262 -22.10 -15.91 22.21
C PRO A 262 -21.74 -17.27 22.80
N ASN A 263 -21.17 -17.29 24.01
CA ASN A 263 -20.80 -18.57 24.63
C ASN A 263 -22.03 -19.47 24.80
N ILE A 264 -22.02 -20.60 24.10
CA ILE A 264 -23.01 -21.68 24.21
C ILE A 264 -22.27 -22.93 24.66
N HIS A 265 -22.47 -23.33 25.93
CA HIS A 265 -21.87 -24.52 26.51
C HIS A 265 -20.34 -24.61 26.31
N GLY A 266 -19.64 -23.48 26.44
CA GLY A 266 -18.20 -23.41 26.27
C GLY A 266 -17.72 -23.11 24.85
N PHE A 267 -18.62 -23.10 23.86
CA PHE A 267 -18.29 -22.81 22.47
C PHE A 267 -18.55 -21.34 22.12
N THR A 268 -17.59 -20.69 21.47
CA THR A 268 -17.71 -19.33 20.93
C THR A 268 -17.21 -19.29 19.49
N VAL A 269 -17.83 -18.44 18.66
CA VAL A 269 -17.36 -18.16 17.31
C VAL A 269 -17.45 -16.67 17.03
N LEU A 270 -16.40 -16.11 16.45
CA LEU A 270 -16.37 -14.76 15.91
C LEU A 270 -15.86 -14.83 14.48
N THR A 271 -16.65 -14.38 13.52
CA THR A 271 -16.20 -14.16 12.14
C THR A 271 -16.30 -12.69 11.81
N VAL A 272 -15.23 -12.12 11.27
CA VAL A 272 -15.21 -10.79 10.68
C VAL A 272 -14.87 -10.95 9.21
N MET A 273 -15.58 -10.25 8.34
CA MET A 273 -15.36 -10.29 6.90
C MET A 273 -15.54 -8.91 6.29
N GLY A 274 -14.93 -8.67 5.15
CA GLY A 274 -15.09 -7.41 4.45
C GLY A 274 -14.64 -7.44 3.00
N HIS A 275 -15.00 -6.39 2.29
CA HIS A 275 -14.65 -6.09 0.91
C HIS A 275 -14.29 -4.61 0.85
N ALA A 276 -13.21 -4.26 0.17
CA ALA A 276 -12.89 -2.88 -0.15
C ALA A 276 -12.63 -2.75 -1.65
N SER A 277 -13.18 -1.69 -2.22
CA SER A 277 -12.99 -1.26 -3.59
C SER A 277 -12.37 0.12 -3.57
N ALA A 278 -11.04 0.23 -3.71
CA ALA A 278 -10.28 1.48 -3.59
C ALA A 278 -9.84 2.00 -4.96
N ARG A 279 -10.68 2.84 -5.59
CA ARG A 279 -10.44 3.41 -6.92
C ARG A 279 -9.79 4.78 -6.81
N TYR A 280 -8.72 5.00 -7.56
CA TYR A 280 -8.01 6.26 -7.66
C TYR A 280 -8.05 6.80 -9.09
N PHE A 281 -8.19 8.11 -9.21
CA PHE A 281 -8.45 8.81 -10.46
C PHE A 281 -7.31 9.78 -10.72
N GLN A 282 -6.68 9.61 -11.88
CA GLN A 282 -5.62 10.46 -12.40
C GLN A 282 -6.22 11.79 -12.93
N PRO A 283 -5.40 12.85 -13.11
CA PRO A 283 -3.94 12.91 -12.95
C PRO A 283 -3.45 12.96 -11.49
N GLN A 284 -2.14 12.79 -11.31
CA GLN A 284 -1.45 13.21 -10.09
C GLN A 284 -1.46 14.74 -10.02
N VAL A 285 -1.95 15.29 -8.90
CA VAL A 285 -2.18 16.73 -8.68
C VAL A 285 -1.32 17.33 -7.57
N GLY A 286 -0.42 16.54 -6.98
CA GLY A 286 0.55 17.04 -6.00
C GLY A 286 1.64 16.01 -5.70
N GLY A 287 2.78 16.49 -5.20
CA GLY A 287 3.98 15.69 -5.01
C GLY A 287 4.96 15.79 -6.19
N LEU A 288 6.12 15.14 -6.05
CA LEU A 288 7.08 14.99 -7.14
C LEU A 288 6.55 14.04 -8.21
N GLY A 289 6.92 14.31 -9.45
CA GLY A 289 6.49 13.55 -10.61
C GLY A 289 5.18 14.02 -11.21
N THR A 290 4.89 13.47 -12.38
CA THR A 290 3.62 13.67 -13.09
C THR A 290 3.13 12.31 -13.58
N SER A 291 1.85 12.04 -13.38
CA SER A 291 1.19 10.84 -13.89
C SER A 291 -0.18 11.21 -14.41
N ASP A 292 -0.52 10.67 -15.58
CA ASP A 292 -1.85 10.76 -16.17
C ASP A 292 -2.24 9.41 -16.78
N GLY A 293 -3.53 9.10 -16.83
CA GLY A 293 -4.01 7.81 -17.32
C GLY A 293 -5.39 7.41 -16.81
N PRO A 294 -5.77 6.13 -16.99
CA PRO A 294 -7.06 5.63 -16.58
C PRO A 294 -7.17 5.49 -15.04
N VAL A 295 -8.39 5.20 -14.60
CA VAL A 295 -8.68 4.83 -13.20
C VAL A 295 -7.99 3.52 -12.87
N PHE A 296 -7.48 3.40 -11.64
CA PHE A 296 -6.81 2.18 -11.17
C PHE A 296 -7.20 1.82 -9.73
N ARG A 297 -6.85 0.60 -9.31
CA ARG A 297 -6.92 0.14 -7.92
C ARG A 297 -5.56 0.17 -7.26
N ILE A 298 -5.51 0.72 -6.05
CA ILE A 298 -4.28 0.73 -5.24
C ILE A 298 -3.97 -0.66 -4.66
N ASP A 299 -2.72 -0.86 -4.28
CA ASP A 299 -2.18 -2.10 -3.70
C ASP A 299 -2.86 -2.52 -2.37
N HIS A 300 -3.60 -1.62 -1.72
CA HIS A 300 -4.41 -1.94 -0.52
C HIS A 300 -5.84 -2.41 -0.83
N ASP A 301 -6.22 -2.55 -2.11
CA ASP A 301 -7.53 -3.06 -2.52
C ASP A 301 -7.61 -4.59 -2.37
N GLN A 302 -8.42 -5.06 -1.43
CA GLN A 302 -8.73 -6.49 -1.26
C GLN A 302 -10.22 -6.77 -1.51
N ASN A 303 -10.50 -7.56 -2.55
CA ASN A 303 -11.86 -7.89 -2.98
C ASN A 303 -12.68 -8.62 -1.90
N PHE A 304 -12.04 -9.44 -1.09
CA PHE A 304 -12.69 -10.12 0.03
C PHE A 304 -11.64 -10.58 1.02
N GLN A 305 -11.97 -10.42 2.30
CA GLN A 305 -11.18 -10.90 3.41
C GLN A 305 -12.10 -11.41 4.51
N GLN A 306 -11.65 -12.45 5.20
CA GLN A 306 -12.39 -13.03 6.30
C GLN A 306 -11.43 -13.61 7.34
N THR A 307 -11.76 -13.43 8.62
CA THR A 307 -11.10 -14.08 9.74
C THR A 307 -12.16 -14.64 10.69
N THR A 308 -12.07 -15.93 10.97
CA THR A 308 -12.94 -16.66 11.91
C THR A 308 -12.09 -17.19 13.03
N HIS A 309 -12.51 -16.91 14.26
CA HIS A 309 -12.00 -17.50 15.48
C HIS A 309 -13.09 -18.37 16.08
N ALA A 310 -12.78 -19.64 16.34
CA ALA A 310 -13.64 -20.56 17.07
C ALA A 310 -12.88 -21.07 18.29
N GLN A 311 -13.52 -21.06 19.46
CA GLN A 311 -12.94 -21.57 20.69
C GLN A 311 -13.93 -22.47 21.41
N TYR A 312 -13.41 -23.55 21.99
CA TYR A 312 -14.15 -24.45 22.85
C TYR A 312 -13.45 -24.58 24.21
N GLN A 313 -14.20 -24.32 25.27
CA GLN A 313 -13.78 -24.45 26.66
C GLN A 313 -14.87 -25.15 27.48
N PRO A 314 -14.78 -26.48 27.69
CA PRO A 314 -15.86 -27.28 28.29
C PRO A 314 -16.20 -26.91 29.74
N TRP A 315 -15.25 -26.36 30.50
CA TRP A 315 -15.43 -25.97 31.89
C TRP A 315 -14.88 -24.56 32.14
N LYS A 316 -15.46 -23.81 33.08
CA LYS A 316 -15.07 -22.41 33.35
C LYS A 316 -13.58 -22.21 33.69
N ARG A 317 -12.92 -23.22 34.27
CA ARG A 317 -11.49 -23.24 34.60
C ARG A 317 -10.75 -24.38 33.89
N GLY A 318 -11.37 -24.95 32.87
CA GLY A 318 -10.77 -26.04 32.12
C GLY A 318 -9.89 -25.50 30.99
N PRO A 319 -9.05 -26.38 30.41
CA PRO A 319 -8.32 -26.04 29.21
C PRO A 319 -9.27 -25.71 28.07
N TRP A 320 -8.77 -24.92 27.14
CA TRP A 320 -9.47 -24.48 25.94
C TRP A 320 -8.67 -24.85 24.70
N VAL A 321 -9.39 -25.07 23.60
CA VAL A 321 -8.82 -25.22 22.26
C VAL A 321 -9.45 -24.17 21.37
N ALA A 322 -8.62 -23.50 20.57
CA ALA A 322 -9.06 -22.51 19.61
C ALA A 322 -8.47 -22.76 18.22
N PHE A 323 -9.21 -22.30 17.22
CA PHE A 323 -8.90 -22.41 15.82
C PHE A 323 -9.16 -21.08 15.13
N ASN A 324 -8.19 -20.59 14.39
CA ASN A 324 -8.33 -19.44 13.51
C ASN A 324 -8.33 -19.89 12.06
N TRP A 325 -9.25 -19.36 11.27
CA TRP A 325 -9.25 -19.47 9.83
C TRP A 325 -9.28 -18.07 9.23
N ARG A 326 -8.24 -17.71 8.48
CA ARG A 326 -8.18 -16.51 7.67
C ARG A 326 -8.26 -16.86 6.19
N TYR A 327 -9.08 -16.14 5.45
CA TYR A 327 -9.11 -16.15 3.99
C TYR A 327 -8.83 -14.75 3.45
N ASP A 328 -7.90 -14.67 2.50
CA ASP A 328 -7.63 -13.45 1.74
C ASP A 328 -7.80 -13.76 0.25
N SER A 329 -8.56 -12.93 -0.47
CA SER A 329 -8.71 -13.02 -1.94
C SER A 329 -7.53 -12.44 -2.73
N GLY A 330 -6.65 -11.70 -2.06
CA GLY A 330 -5.47 -11.08 -2.67
C GLY A 330 -5.58 -9.57 -2.85
N LEU A 331 -4.52 -8.89 -2.43
CA LEU A 331 -4.26 -7.48 -2.70
C LEU A 331 -3.88 -7.27 -4.17
N VAL A 332 -4.09 -6.07 -4.70
CA VAL A 332 -3.65 -5.70 -6.05
C VAL A 332 -2.13 -5.76 -6.15
N ALA A 333 -1.63 -6.22 -7.29
CA ALA A 333 -0.22 -6.39 -7.60
C ALA A 333 0.09 -5.74 -8.96
N GLY A 334 -0.01 -4.41 -9.03
CA GLY A 334 0.03 -3.65 -10.30
C GLY A 334 1.35 -3.77 -11.07
N ALA A 335 2.47 -4.03 -10.39
CA ALA A 335 3.78 -4.18 -11.03
C ALA A 335 3.97 -5.50 -11.81
N VAL A 336 2.99 -6.41 -11.80
CA VAL A 336 3.12 -7.72 -12.42
C VAL A 336 2.87 -7.61 -13.93
N PRO A 337 3.83 -8.01 -14.78
CA PRO A 337 3.63 -7.97 -16.22
C PRO A 337 2.52 -8.94 -16.64
N PHE A 338 1.81 -8.60 -17.72
CA PHE A 338 0.65 -9.33 -18.20
C PHE A 338 0.64 -9.39 -19.74
N ALA A 339 -0.15 -10.33 -20.27
CA ALA A 339 -0.33 -10.45 -21.72
C ALA A 339 -1.40 -9.46 -22.21
N THR A 340 -0.99 -8.53 -23.06
CA THR A 340 -1.88 -7.54 -23.70
C THR A 340 -2.85 -8.18 -24.70
N ASP A 341 -2.46 -9.31 -25.31
CA ASP A 341 -3.28 -10.11 -26.21
C ASP A 341 -2.80 -11.57 -26.23
N THR A 342 -3.44 -12.44 -27.02
CA THR A 342 -3.13 -13.88 -27.07
C THR A 342 -1.86 -14.26 -27.84
N THR A 343 -1.21 -13.30 -28.49
CA THR A 343 -0.11 -13.51 -29.47
C THR A 343 1.18 -12.79 -29.11
N THR A 344 1.09 -11.62 -28.50
CA THR A 344 2.25 -10.78 -28.15
C THR A 344 2.95 -11.35 -26.92
N PRO A 345 4.23 -11.75 -27.01
CA PRO A 345 4.99 -12.22 -25.86
C PRO A 345 5.03 -11.17 -24.74
N VAL A 346 4.89 -11.63 -23.50
CA VAL A 346 4.99 -10.78 -22.31
C VAL A 346 6.45 -10.43 -22.08
N ASP A 347 6.77 -9.15 -21.96
CA ASP A 347 8.07 -8.70 -21.48
C ASP A 347 8.15 -8.88 -19.95
N LEU A 348 9.15 -9.64 -19.50
CA LEU A 348 9.38 -9.98 -18.10
C LEU A 348 10.61 -9.26 -17.54
N THR A 349 11.32 -8.49 -18.36
CA THR A 349 12.53 -7.75 -17.96
C THR A 349 12.22 -6.58 -17.03
N VAL A 350 10.96 -6.13 -17.00
CA VAL A 350 10.43 -5.14 -16.05
C VAL A 350 10.54 -5.59 -14.58
N LEU A 351 10.77 -6.88 -14.34
CA LEU A 351 11.03 -7.44 -13.00
C LEU A 351 12.43 -8.06 -12.94
N SER A 352 13.14 -7.80 -11.84
CA SER A 352 14.40 -8.46 -11.55
C SER A 352 14.23 -9.97 -11.36
N ALA A 353 15.30 -10.75 -11.55
CA ALA A 353 15.27 -12.20 -11.37
C ALA A 353 14.69 -12.63 -10.01
N ASP A 354 15.05 -11.92 -8.94
CA ASP A 354 14.53 -12.15 -7.60
C ASP A 354 13.03 -11.84 -7.51
N GLN A 355 12.59 -10.70 -8.07
CA GLN A 355 11.17 -10.34 -8.10
C GLN A 355 10.33 -11.38 -8.87
N GLN A 356 10.83 -11.88 -10.00
CA GLN A 356 10.17 -12.95 -10.75
C GLN A 356 10.07 -14.25 -9.93
N MET A 357 11.13 -14.63 -9.22
CA MET A 357 11.15 -15.78 -8.32
C MET A 357 10.17 -15.62 -7.15
N GLN A 358 10.09 -14.42 -6.56
CA GLN A 358 9.16 -14.10 -5.47
C GLN A 358 7.70 -14.12 -5.93
N ALA A 359 7.42 -13.53 -7.10
CA ALA A 359 6.15 -13.62 -7.81
C ALA A 359 5.81 -15.07 -8.19
N GLY A 360 6.80 -15.97 -8.23
CA GLY A 360 6.61 -17.36 -8.63
C GLY A 360 6.18 -17.48 -10.09
N LEU A 361 6.73 -16.61 -10.94
CA LEU A 361 6.46 -16.60 -12.38
C LEU A 361 7.02 -17.86 -13.05
N PHE A 362 6.39 -18.26 -14.15
CA PHE A 362 6.87 -19.33 -15.01
C PHE A 362 6.49 -19.09 -16.46
N CYS A 363 7.23 -19.74 -17.36
CA CYS A 363 6.92 -19.86 -18.78
C CYS A 363 6.84 -21.35 -19.16
N GLY A 364 5.62 -21.90 -19.17
CA GLY A 364 5.38 -23.33 -19.32
C GLY A 364 5.98 -24.10 -18.15
N ASN A 365 7.04 -24.87 -18.41
CA ASN A 365 7.77 -25.61 -17.37
C ASN A 365 9.07 -24.91 -16.92
N VAL A 366 9.34 -23.69 -17.39
CA VAL A 366 10.57 -22.94 -17.07
C VAL A 366 10.28 -21.95 -15.95
N PHE A 367 11.10 -21.99 -14.90
CA PHE A 367 11.06 -21.05 -13.77
C PHE A 367 12.33 -20.19 -13.77
N PRO A 368 12.24 -18.90 -13.38
CA PRO A 368 13.41 -18.04 -13.26
C PRO A 368 14.33 -18.52 -12.13
N THR A 369 15.62 -18.26 -12.28
CA THR A 369 16.61 -18.32 -11.20
C THR A 369 17.32 -16.98 -11.10
N LEU A 370 18.01 -16.71 -9.98
CA LEU A 370 18.76 -15.47 -9.78
C LEU A 370 19.76 -15.18 -10.92
N SER A 371 20.32 -16.21 -11.54
CA SER A 371 21.26 -16.11 -12.66
C SER A 371 20.63 -16.25 -14.04
N THR A 372 19.36 -16.66 -14.11
CA THR A 372 18.67 -16.95 -15.37
C THR A 372 17.21 -16.50 -15.23
N PRO A 373 16.97 -15.17 -15.26
CA PRO A 373 15.62 -14.63 -15.27
C PRO A 373 14.89 -15.06 -16.54
N LEU A 374 13.56 -15.04 -16.46
CA LEU A 374 12.73 -15.05 -17.66
C LEU A 374 12.83 -13.67 -18.33
N VAL A 375 12.93 -13.67 -19.65
CA VAL A 375 13.09 -12.44 -20.43
C VAL A 375 11.79 -12.13 -21.16
N THR A 376 11.26 -13.13 -21.86
CA THR A 376 9.95 -13.05 -22.51
C THR A 376 9.21 -14.36 -22.39
N CYS A 377 7.89 -14.33 -22.49
CA CYS A 377 7.08 -15.54 -22.50
C CYS A 377 5.85 -15.44 -23.39
N ALA A 378 5.56 -16.50 -24.16
CA ALA A 378 4.31 -16.58 -24.92
C ALA A 378 3.10 -16.54 -23.97
N PRO A 379 2.02 -15.81 -24.31
CA PRO A 379 0.85 -15.66 -23.43
C PRO A 379 0.22 -16.97 -22.94
N SER A 380 0.24 -18.01 -23.77
CA SER A 380 -0.31 -19.34 -23.41
C SER A 380 0.53 -20.13 -22.41
N LEU A 381 1.78 -19.73 -22.20
CA LEU A 381 2.74 -20.38 -21.32
C LEU A 381 3.00 -19.56 -20.05
N TYR A 382 2.68 -18.28 -20.05
CA TYR A 382 2.95 -17.38 -18.94
C TYR A 382 1.98 -17.58 -17.78
N GLY A 383 2.50 -17.62 -16.56
CA GLY A 383 1.66 -17.69 -15.36
C GLY A 383 2.45 -17.46 -14.08
N SER A 384 1.74 -17.56 -12.96
CA SER A 384 2.30 -17.41 -11.62
C SER A 384 1.72 -18.44 -10.65
N THR A 385 2.55 -18.91 -9.72
CA THR A 385 2.15 -19.78 -8.61
C THR A 385 1.65 -19.00 -7.38
N ARG A 386 1.91 -17.69 -7.31
CA ARG A 386 1.62 -16.84 -6.13
C ARG A 386 0.81 -15.58 -6.44
N LEU A 387 0.52 -15.34 -7.71
CA LEU A 387 -0.27 -14.22 -8.20
C LEU A 387 -1.38 -14.77 -9.11
N LYS A 388 -2.50 -14.06 -9.11
CA LYS A 388 -3.58 -14.20 -10.07
C LYS A 388 -3.38 -13.15 -11.15
N ILE A 389 -2.91 -13.59 -12.32
CA ILE A 389 -2.71 -12.75 -13.50
C ILE A 389 -3.98 -12.83 -14.36
N PRO A 390 -4.52 -11.71 -14.87
CA PRO A 390 -5.63 -11.69 -15.81
C PRO A 390 -5.34 -12.51 -17.07
N ALA A 391 -6.40 -13.02 -17.71
CA ALA A 391 -6.26 -13.68 -19.00
C ALA A 391 -5.76 -12.69 -20.07
N PRO A 392 -5.07 -13.17 -21.13
CA PRO A 392 -4.55 -12.29 -22.17
C PRO A 392 -5.61 -11.34 -22.75
N GLY A 393 -5.31 -10.04 -22.79
CA GLY A 393 -6.22 -8.99 -23.27
C GLY A 393 -7.41 -8.67 -22.38
N THR A 394 -7.43 -9.15 -21.14
CA THR A 394 -8.51 -8.88 -20.17
C THR A 394 -8.06 -8.07 -18.97
N GLU A 395 -6.78 -7.75 -18.87
CA GLU A 395 -6.24 -6.88 -17.82
C GLU A 395 -6.92 -5.50 -17.88
N ASN A 396 -7.22 -4.96 -16.70
CA ASN A 396 -7.66 -3.60 -16.53
C ASN A 396 -7.39 -3.14 -15.09
N ASP A 397 -6.60 -2.09 -14.92
CA ASP A 397 -6.18 -1.59 -13.61
C ASP A 397 -7.32 -1.29 -12.62
N ASP A 398 -8.54 -0.96 -13.09
CA ASP A 398 -9.71 -0.72 -12.23
C ASP A 398 -10.54 -2.00 -12.00
N HIS A 399 -10.84 -2.74 -13.07
CA HIS A 399 -11.87 -3.78 -13.06
C HIS A 399 -11.32 -5.19 -12.98
N ASN A 400 -10.11 -5.43 -13.48
CA ASN A 400 -9.48 -6.74 -13.50
C ASN A 400 -7.95 -6.64 -13.35
N PRO A 401 -7.43 -5.97 -12.30
CA PRO A 401 -5.99 -5.85 -12.11
C PRO A 401 -5.39 -7.19 -11.67
N PRO A 402 -4.08 -7.42 -11.89
CA PRO A 402 -3.36 -8.52 -11.27
C PRO A 402 -3.45 -8.44 -9.73
N ARG A 403 -3.47 -9.61 -9.09
CA ARG A 403 -3.62 -9.71 -7.62
C ARG A 403 -2.71 -10.77 -7.05
N VAL A 404 -2.43 -10.68 -5.76
CA VAL A 404 -1.90 -11.82 -5.00
C VAL A 404 -2.86 -13.01 -5.08
N ALA A 405 -2.34 -14.23 -5.18
CA ALA A 405 -3.18 -15.42 -5.25
C ALA A 405 -4.01 -15.60 -3.96
N PRO A 406 -5.29 -16.00 -4.09
CA PRO A 406 -6.14 -16.28 -2.93
C PRO A 406 -5.56 -17.35 -2.01
N ARG A 407 -5.79 -17.20 -0.70
CA ARG A 407 -5.18 -18.07 0.30
C ARG A 407 -6.07 -18.28 1.52
N HIS A 408 -6.01 -19.51 2.04
CA HIS A 408 -6.50 -19.88 3.36
C HIS A 408 -5.30 -20.10 4.27
N LEU A 409 -5.35 -19.50 5.46
CA LEU A 409 -4.38 -19.67 6.53
C LEU A 409 -5.12 -20.18 7.76
N PHE A 410 -4.52 -21.13 8.44
CA PHE A 410 -5.11 -21.80 9.59
C PHE A 410 -4.14 -21.73 10.76
N ASP A 411 -4.63 -21.30 11.91
CA ASP A 411 -3.86 -21.33 13.16
C ASP A 411 -4.64 -22.15 14.19
N THR A 412 -3.92 -22.75 15.13
CA THR A 412 -4.52 -23.45 16.26
C THR A 412 -3.81 -23.08 17.54
N SER A 413 -4.55 -23.06 18.64
CA SER A 413 -3.98 -22.88 19.96
C SER A 413 -4.70 -23.74 20.98
N VAL A 414 -3.95 -24.20 21.96
CA VAL A 414 -4.46 -24.86 23.16
C VAL A 414 -3.91 -24.12 24.36
N GLY A 415 -4.70 -23.97 25.41
CA GLY A 415 -4.22 -23.37 26.64
C GLY A 415 -5.07 -23.71 27.84
N ASP A 416 -4.55 -23.36 29.01
CA ASP A 416 -5.24 -23.37 30.29
C ASP A 416 -4.90 -22.05 30.99
N ASP A 417 -5.91 -21.31 31.43
CA ASP A 417 -5.72 -20.01 32.06
C ASP A 417 -5.48 -20.13 33.58
N ASP A 418 -5.69 -21.32 34.15
CA ASP A 418 -5.56 -21.61 35.57
C ASP A 418 -5.06 -23.05 35.81
N LEU A 419 -3.85 -23.34 35.32
CA LEU A 419 -3.18 -24.66 35.35
C LEU A 419 -3.28 -25.38 36.70
N PHE A 420 -3.18 -24.62 37.79
CA PHE A 420 -3.13 -25.14 39.15
C PHE A 420 -4.41 -24.86 39.96
N HIS A 421 -5.45 -24.35 39.31
CA HIS A 421 -6.77 -24.09 39.89
C HIS A 421 -6.71 -23.18 41.14
N GLY A 422 -5.83 -22.17 41.11
CA GLY A 422 -5.58 -21.26 42.24
C GLY A 422 -6.49 -20.03 42.23
N ASP A 423 -6.93 -19.57 43.39
CA ASP A 423 -7.78 -18.37 43.47
C ASP A 423 -6.99 -17.06 43.59
N HIS A 424 -5.82 -17.08 44.27
CA HIS A 424 -4.96 -15.89 44.50
C HIS A 424 -3.83 -15.75 43.49
N TYR A 425 -3.12 -16.85 43.21
CA TYR A 425 -2.05 -16.91 42.24
C TYR A 425 -2.46 -17.88 41.13
N LYS A 426 -2.48 -17.40 39.89
CA LYS A 426 -2.86 -18.22 38.73
C LYS A 426 -1.70 -18.36 37.79
N TRP A 427 -1.66 -19.50 37.12
CA TRP A 427 -0.68 -19.78 36.08
C TRP A 427 -1.44 -20.12 34.81
N SER A 428 -1.10 -19.44 33.71
CA SER A 428 -1.64 -19.75 32.41
C SER A 428 -0.56 -20.35 31.52
N LEU A 429 -0.90 -21.39 30.77
CA LEU A 429 -0.02 -21.93 29.73
C LEU A 429 -0.79 -21.98 28.41
N ARG A 430 -0.17 -21.42 27.37
CA ARG A 430 -0.71 -21.41 26.02
C ARG A 430 0.32 -21.90 25.04
N PHE A 431 -0.10 -22.75 24.11
CA PHE A 431 0.66 -23.14 22.94
C PHE A 431 -0.10 -22.74 21.68
N THR A 432 0.56 -22.06 20.75
CA THR A 432 -0.01 -21.58 19.49
C THR A 432 0.83 -22.06 18.32
N VAL A 433 0.16 -22.56 17.28
CA VAL A 433 0.75 -22.86 15.96
C VAL A 433 0.11 -21.93 14.94
N ILE A 434 0.91 -21.03 14.37
CA ILE A 434 0.51 -20.13 13.28
C ILE A 434 0.89 -20.78 11.95
N ASN A 435 0.06 -20.59 10.91
CA ASN A 435 0.24 -21.19 9.58
C ASN A 435 0.43 -22.71 9.68
N LEU A 436 -0.56 -23.39 10.27
CA LEU A 436 -0.57 -24.82 10.55
C LEU A 436 -0.25 -25.67 9.32
N THR A 437 -0.63 -25.24 8.11
CA THR A 437 -0.35 -25.97 6.86
C THR A 437 1.01 -25.65 6.25
N ASN A 438 1.78 -24.73 6.85
CA ASN A 438 3.05 -24.22 6.33
C ASN A 438 2.93 -23.70 4.88
N LYS A 439 1.85 -22.99 4.58
CA LYS A 439 1.59 -22.46 3.25
C LYS A 439 2.55 -21.31 2.93
N THR A 440 3.31 -21.43 1.85
CA THR A 440 4.15 -20.35 1.30
C THR A 440 3.35 -19.53 0.30
N THR A 441 3.02 -18.30 0.65
CA THR A 441 2.23 -17.39 -0.20
C THR A 441 2.60 -15.94 0.10
N LEU A 442 2.36 -15.07 -0.87
CA LEU A 442 2.56 -13.63 -0.69
C LEU A 442 1.45 -13.04 0.18
N TYR A 443 1.79 -12.00 0.94
CA TYR A 443 0.88 -11.06 1.58
C TYR A 443 0.55 -9.93 0.60
N ASN A 444 1.59 -9.24 0.11
CA ASN A 444 1.60 -8.21 -0.94
C ASN A 444 2.76 -8.49 -1.93
N PHE A 445 2.81 -7.74 -3.03
CA PHE A 445 3.88 -7.83 -4.02
C PHE A 445 4.26 -6.43 -4.48
N LEU A 446 5.54 -6.06 -4.33
CA LEU A 446 6.10 -4.75 -4.71
C LEU A 446 5.24 -3.53 -4.27
N SER A 447 4.77 -3.55 -3.02
CA SER A 447 4.10 -2.38 -2.42
C SER A 447 5.13 -1.29 -2.13
N THR A 448 4.79 -0.02 -2.40
CA THR A 448 5.71 1.12 -2.28
C THR A 448 6.48 1.16 -0.96
N PHE A 449 5.81 0.90 0.17
CA PHE A 449 6.43 1.02 1.50
C PHE A 449 7.37 -0.11 1.90
N SER A 450 7.18 -1.28 1.29
CA SER A 450 7.62 -2.53 1.92
C SER A 450 8.13 -3.57 0.91
N GLY A 451 7.99 -3.31 -0.39
CA GLY A 451 8.30 -4.27 -1.43
C GLY A 451 7.41 -5.51 -1.34
N THR A 452 8.01 -6.69 -1.46
CA THR A 452 7.31 -7.98 -1.47
C THR A 452 7.39 -8.68 -0.11
N HIS A 453 6.24 -9.01 0.48
CA HIS A 453 6.17 -9.75 1.73
C HIS A 453 5.51 -11.12 1.57
N PHE A 454 6.10 -12.13 2.23
CA PHE A 454 5.49 -13.43 2.41
C PHE A 454 4.71 -13.47 3.72
N VAL A 455 3.69 -14.33 3.78
CA VAL A 455 3.05 -14.66 5.06
C VAL A 455 4.04 -15.41 5.95
N THR A 456 3.90 -15.26 7.27
CA THR A 456 4.72 -15.96 8.24
C THR A 456 4.72 -17.48 7.96
N PRO A 457 5.90 -18.14 7.92
CA PRO A 457 5.98 -19.60 7.87
C PRO A 457 5.29 -20.25 9.08
N ARG A 458 5.23 -21.59 9.11
CA ARG A 458 4.74 -22.28 10.30
C ARG A 458 5.60 -21.90 11.51
N SER A 459 4.96 -21.32 12.52
CA SER A 459 5.62 -20.84 13.73
C SER A 459 4.94 -21.40 14.98
N TYR A 460 5.75 -21.71 15.99
CA TYR A 460 5.31 -22.28 17.26
C TYR A 460 5.64 -21.31 18.38
N THR A 461 4.65 -20.98 19.21
CA THR A 461 4.82 -20.09 20.37
C THR A 461 4.28 -20.77 21.60
N ALA A 462 5.09 -20.85 22.66
CA ALA A 462 4.66 -21.25 23.99
C ALA A 462 4.74 -20.03 24.93
N GLU A 463 3.70 -19.81 25.71
CA GLU A 463 3.61 -18.70 26.65
C GLU A 463 3.20 -19.23 28.03
N LEU A 464 3.97 -18.86 29.06
CA LEU A 464 3.67 -19.14 30.46
C LEU A 464 3.43 -17.80 31.16
N GLY A 465 2.24 -17.61 31.72
CA GLY A 465 1.86 -16.43 32.48
C GLY A 465 1.74 -16.75 33.96
N PHE A 466 2.16 -15.82 34.81
CA PHE A 466 1.90 -15.83 36.25
C PHE A 466 1.09 -14.59 36.61
N HIS A 467 -0.06 -14.79 37.24
CA HIS A 467 -1.02 -13.75 37.60
C HIS A 467 -1.13 -13.68 39.13
N PHE A 468 -1.01 -12.48 39.70
CA PHE A 468 -0.95 -12.22 41.15
C PHE A 468 -1.97 -11.18 41.61
#